data_AF-A0A517MBF7-F1
#
_entry.id   AF-A0A517MBF7-F1
#
_cell.length_a   1.000
_cell.length_b   1.000
_cell.length_c   1.000
_cell.angle_alpha   90.00
_cell.angle_beta   90.00
_cell.angle_gamma   90.00
#
_symmetry.space_group_name_H-M   'P 1'
#
loop_
_entity.id
_entity.type
_entity.pdbx_description
1 polymer ?
#
loop_
_entity_poly.entity_id
_entity_poly.type
_entity_poly.pdbx_seq_one_letter_code
_entity_poly.pdbx_strand_id
1 'polypeptide(L)'
;MNDDLSPREKKWSDLYLRSEKLHRAKQLGMEYPRVQGHHQIEQHAVNVLFICSKNRWRSPTAEKMYTDHDLIRVRSAGTSRSANRVVRSGDLKWADVVIAMEPKHVSRLRADFPGETRYLDIHCADIPDDYRFMDPELQSLIADAVARILPDHASNG
;
A
#
# COMPACT_ATOMS: atom_id res chain seq x y z
N MET A 1 18.74 48.09 16.78
CA MET A 1 18.21 46.85 17.39
C MET A 1 17.25 46.28 16.36
N ASN A 2 17.73 45.38 15.51
CA ASN A 2 16.89 44.80 14.46
C ASN A 2 16.51 43.40 14.93
N ASP A 3 15.22 43.22 15.23
CA ASP A 3 14.60 41.92 15.48
C ASP A 3 14.60 41.12 14.16
N ASP A 4 15.48 40.12 14.11
CA ASP A 4 15.53 39.12 13.05
C ASP A 4 14.35 38.15 13.22
N LEU A 5 13.22 38.48 12.60
CA LEU A 5 12.10 37.57 12.40
C LEU A 5 12.36 36.63 11.20
N SER A 6 13.48 35.91 11.23
CA SER A 6 13.65 34.73 10.39
C SER A 6 12.74 33.61 10.94
N PRO A 7 11.81 33.04 10.14
CA PRO A 7 11.01 31.91 10.58
C PRO A 7 11.95 30.76 10.90
N ARG A 8 12.01 30.32 12.17
CA ARG A 8 12.74 29.13 12.61
C ARG A 8 12.57 28.02 11.57
N GLU A 9 13.64 27.75 10.82
CA GLU A 9 13.69 26.69 9.83
C GLU A 9 13.34 25.38 10.56
N LYS A 10 12.16 24.85 10.26
CA LYS A 10 11.79 23.54 10.76
C LYS A 10 12.81 22.57 10.19
N LYS A 11 13.52 21.84 11.04
CA LYS A 11 14.44 20.78 10.63
C LYS A 11 13.61 19.63 10.08
N TRP A 12 13.25 19.71 8.79
CA TRP A 12 12.43 18.70 8.10
C TRP A 12 13.10 17.33 8.04
N SER A 13 14.42 17.29 8.24
CA SER A 13 15.27 16.10 8.30
C SER A 13 14.93 15.16 9.46
N ASP A 14 14.29 15.65 10.53
CA ASP A 14 13.94 14.83 11.70
C ASP A 14 12.50 14.29 11.66
N LEU A 15 11.76 14.53 10.57
CA LEU A 15 10.36 14.08 10.42
C LEU A 15 10.28 12.76 9.66
N TYR A 16 10.47 11.67 10.38
CA TYR A 16 10.27 10.32 9.86
C TYR A 16 8.87 10.10 9.24
N LEU A 17 8.88 9.21 8.24
CA LEU A 17 7.81 8.65 7.42
C LEU A 17 6.54 8.32 8.23
N ARG A 18 5.48 9.10 8.00
CA ARG A 18 4.11 8.61 8.09
C ARG A 18 3.48 8.77 6.71
N SER A 19 2.86 7.70 6.20
CA SER A 19 2.14 7.66 4.91
C SER A 19 1.17 8.83 4.75
N GLU A 20 0.59 9.29 5.87
CA GLU A 20 -0.28 10.48 5.95
C GLU A 20 0.37 11.76 5.40
N LYS A 21 1.68 11.97 5.63
CA LYS A 21 2.39 13.19 5.16
C LYS A 21 2.74 13.13 3.68
N LEU A 22 3.11 11.95 3.15
CA LEU A 22 3.38 11.74 1.74
C LEU A 22 2.11 11.85 0.89
N HIS A 23 1.00 11.25 1.34
CA HIS A 23 -0.30 11.39 0.69
C HIS A 23 -0.79 12.84 0.67
N ARG A 24 -0.68 13.55 1.80
CA ARG A 24 -1.12 14.95 1.92
C ARG A 24 -0.21 15.93 1.16
N ALA A 25 1.08 15.66 1.08
CA ALA A 25 2.01 16.46 0.28
C ALA A 25 1.72 16.37 -1.22
N LYS A 26 1.44 15.16 -1.72
CA LYS A 26 1.00 14.94 -3.12
C LYS A 26 -0.31 15.69 -3.43
N GLN A 27 -1.25 15.76 -2.48
CA GLN A 27 -2.50 16.51 -2.63
C GLN A 27 -2.31 18.03 -2.69
N LEU A 28 -1.23 18.56 -2.10
CA LEU A 28 -0.95 19.99 -2.04
C LEU A 28 0.00 20.48 -3.16
N GLY A 29 0.40 19.60 -4.09
CA GLY A 29 1.36 19.94 -5.15
C GLY A 29 2.77 20.28 -4.65
N MET A 30 3.10 19.87 -3.42
CA MET A 30 4.41 20.09 -2.82
C MET A 30 5.33 18.93 -3.21
N GLU A 31 6.45 19.23 -3.87
CA GLU A 31 7.50 18.26 -4.11
C GLU A 31 8.16 17.92 -2.77
N TYR A 32 7.84 16.74 -2.24
CA TYR A 32 8.54 16.22 -1.07
C TYR A 32 9.93 15.77 -1.52
N PRO A 33 11.01 16.21 -0.84
CA PRO A 33 12.36 15.81 -1.23
C PRO A 33 12.45 14.28 -1.08
N ARG A 34 12.47 13.55 -2.21
CA ARG A 34 13.02 12.20 -2.24
C ARG A 34 14.50 12.41 -1.99
N VAL A 35 14.91 12.31 -0.73
CA VAL A 35 16.32 12.48 -0.36
C VAL A 35 17.10 11.39 -1.09
N GLN A 36 17.77 11.76 -2.19
CA GLN A 36 18.75 10.92 -2.86
C GLN A 36 19.98 10.91 -1.95
N GLY A 37 20.13 9.83 -1.19
CA GLY A 37 21.31 9.53 -0.39
C GLY A 37 21.30 10.12 1.01
N HIS A 38 21.26 9.27 2.03
CA HIS A 38 22.45 8.87 2.80
C HIS A 38 22.01 8.09 4.06
N HIS A 39 22.14 6.77 4.00
CA HIS A 39 22.72 5.91 5.05
C HIS A 39 22.28 6.13 6.52
N GLN A 40 21.02 5.77 6.83
CA GLN A 40 20.54 5.06 8.03
C GLN A 40 19.02 4.94 7.90
N ILE A 41 18.55 4.12 6.95
CA ILE A 41 17.12 3.84 6.82
C ILE A 41 16.81 2.80 7.90
N GLU A 42 16.20 3.23 9.01
CA GLU A 42 15.39 2.30 9.79
C GLU A 42 14.40 1.72 8.79
N GLN A 43 14.46 0.43 8.53
CA GLN A 43 13.65 -0.23 7.51
C GLN A 43 12.18 -0.19 7.95
N HIS A 44 11.47 0.90 7.65
CA HIS A 44 10.06 0.99 7.99
C HIS A 44 9.27 0.07 7.08
N ALA A 45 8.52 -0.84 7.72
CA ALA A 45 7.63 -1.74 7.04
C ALA A 45 6.60 -0.98 6.19
N VAL A 46 6.40 -1.44 4.95
CA VAL A 46 5.43 -0.88 4.00
C VAL A 46 4.04 -1.42 4.28
N ASN A 47 3.01 -0.55 4.25
CA ASN A 47 1.62 -0.98 4.41
C ASN A 47 1.03 -1.41 3.06
N VAL A 48 0.72 -2.70 2.91
CA VAL A 48 0.20 -3.30 1.68
C VAL A 48 -1.24 -3.76 1.88
N LEU A 49 -2.13 -3.29 1.01
CA LEU A 49 -3.54 -3.69 0.99
C LEU A 49 -3.84 -4.58 -0.22
N PHE A 50 -4.17 -5.85 0.01
CA PHE A 50 -4.61 -6.77 -1.03
C PHE A 50 -6.12 -6.69 -1.25
N ILE A 51 -6.54 -6.62 -2.52
CA ILE A 51 -7.95 -6.44 -2.89
C ILE A 51 -8.41 -7.53 -3.87
N CYS A 52 -9.47 -8.25 -3.51
CA CYS A 52 -10.24 -9.08 -4.44
C CYS A 52 -11.74 -8.72 -4.42
N SER A 53 -12.61 -9.55 -4.99
CA SER A 53 -14.05 -9.27 -5.00
C SER A 53 -14.71 -9.51 -3.64
N LYS A 54 -14.64 -10.75 -3.13
CA LYS A 54 -15.38 -11.18 -1.92
C LYS A 54 -14.53 -11.24 -0.65
N ASN A 55 -13.24 -10.93 -0.73
CA ASN A 55 -12.30 -11.11 0.39
C ASN A 55 -12.40 -12.51 1.04
N ARG A 56 -12.34 -13.56 0.22
CA ARG A 56 -12.54 -14.95 0.69
C ARG A 56 -11.34 -15.86 0.46
N TRP A 57 -10.71 -15.75 -0.72
CA TRP A 57 -9.63 -16.65 -1.13
C TRP A 57 -8.35 -15.87 -1.45
N ARG A 58 -8.27 -15.24 -2.62
CA ARG A 58 -7.06 -14.57 -3.12
C ARG A 58 -6.46 -13.53 -2.17
N SER A 59 -7.24 -12.50 -1.79
CA SER A 59 -6.70 -11.44 -0.91
C SER A 59 -6.46 -11.90 0.53
N PRO A 60 -7.30 -12.76 1.16
CA PRO A 60 -6.95 -13.35 2.46
C PRO A 60 -5.72 -14.27 2.42
N THR A 61 -5.46 -14.96 1.30
CA THR A 61 -4.23 -15.77 1.14
C THR A 61 -3.00 -14.87 1.20
N ALA A 62 -3.00 -13.75 0.47
CA ALA A 62 -1.90 -12.79 0.55
C ALA A 62 -1.71 -12.22 1.97
N GLU A 63 -2.79 -11.85 2.65
CA GLU A 63 -2.72 -11.42 4.05
C GLU A 63 -2.15 -12.49 4.97
N LYS A 64 -2.55 -13.76 4.78
CA LYS A 64 -2.02 -14.86 5.58
C LYS A 64 -0.53 -15.10 5.33
N MET A 65 -0.06 -14.98 4.09
CA MET A 65 1.35 -15.13 3.73
C MET A 65 2.25 -14.07 4.36
N TYR A 66 1.80 -12.82 4.40
CA TYR A 66 2.61 -11.67 4.83
C TYR A 66 2.31 -11.17 6.25
N THR A 67 1.46 -11.86 7.03
CA THR A 67 1.08 -11.44 8.40
C THR A 67 2.30 -11.32 9.32
N ASP A 68 3.25 -12.23 9.19
CA ASP A 68 4.43 -12.33 10.05
C ASP A 68 5.70 -11.76 9.39
N HIS A 69 5.55 -10.92 8.36
CA HIS A 69 6.68 -10.39 7.59
C HIS A 69 7.24 -9.10 8.20
N ASP A 70 8.54 -9.04 8.45
CA ASP A 70 9.20 -7.93 9.17
C ASP A 70 9.04 -6.57 8.46
N LEU A 71 9.06 -6.58 7.12
CA LEU A 71 9.03 -5.37 6.29
C LEU A 71 7.69 -5.09 5.63
N ILE A 72 6.68 -5.94 5.83
CA ILE A 72 5.37 -5.77 5.20
C ILE A 72 4.30 -5.82 6.27
N ARG A 73 3.58 -4.71 6.44
CA ARG A 73 2.33 -4.67 7.18
C ARG A 73 1.21 -4.94 6.21
N VAL A 74 0.50 -6.04 6.39
CA VAL A 74 -0.49 -6.47 5.41
C VAL A 74 -1.92 -6.32 5.93
N ARG A 75 -2.83 -5.94 5.02
CA ARG A 75 -4.28 -6.08 5.19
C ARG A 75 -4.91 -6.62 3.92
N SER A 76 -6.10 -7.21 4.04
CA SER A 76 -6.93 -7.55 2.89
C SER A 76 -8.36 -7.00 2.99
N ALA A 77 -8.97 -6.73 1.83
CA ALA A 77 -10.38 -6.35 1.73
C ALA A 77 -11.00 -6.76 0.38
N GLY A 78 -12.32 -6.57 0.26
CA GLY A 78 -13.08 -6.89 -0.95
C GLY A 78 -13.87 -5.70 -1.47
N THR A 79 -14.02 -5.59 -2.79
CA THR A 79 -14.80 -4.52 -3.43
C THR A 79 -16.29 -4.80 -3.52
N SER A 80 -16.70 -6.06 -3.37
CA SER A 80 -18.12 -6.45 -3.32
C SER A 80 -18.75 -6.04 -2.00
N ARG A 81 -20.01 -5.61 -2.04
CA ARG A 81 -20.83 -5.40 -0.83
C ARG A 81 -21.03 -6.69 -0.02
N SER A 82 -20.91 -7.85 -0.67
CA SER A 82 -20.98 -9.18 -0.04
C SER A 82 -19.61 -9.74 0.36
N ALA A 83 -18.56 -8.91 0.35
CA ALA A 83 -17.25 -9.33 0.82
C ALA A 83 -17.26 -9.60 2.32
N ASN A 84 -16.48 -10.59 2.76
CA ASN A 84 -16.31 -10.90 4.19
C ASN A 84 -15.84 -9.66 4.96
N ARG A 85 -14.90 -8.91 4.37
CA ARG A 85 -14.48 -7.57 4.79
C ARG A 85 -14.51 -6.62 3.60
N VAL A 86 -15.48 -5.71 3.57
CA VAL A 86 -15.62 -4.70 2.51
C VAL A 86 -14.55 -3.61 2.70
N VAL A 87 -13.91 -3.20 1.61
CA VAL A 87 -12.93 -2.11 1.59
C VAL A 87 -13.58 -0.79 2.04
N ARG A 88 -12.86 -0.03 2.89
CA ARG A 88 -13.29 1.27 3.40
C ARG A 88 -12.25 2.34 3.06
N SER A 89 -12.66 3.61 3.08
CA SER A 89 -11.76 4.77 2.92
C SER A 89 -10.54 4.71 3.87
N GLY A 90 -10.73 4.23 5.10
CA GLY A 90 -9.66 4.04 6.07
C GLY A 90 -8.61 3.00 5.67
N ASP A 91 -8.98 1.98 4.89
CA ASP A 91 -8.02 1.00 4.37
C ASP A 91 -7.11 1.64 3.32
N LEU A 92 -7.69 2.42 2.41
CA LEU A 92 -6.97 3.11 1.35
C LEU A 92 -6.05 4.20 1.89
N LYS A 93 -6.48 4.91 2.94
CA LYS A 93 -5.65 5.91 3.64
C LYS A 93 -4.50 5.29 4.43
N TRP A 94 -4.69 4.06 4.91
CA TRP A 94 -3.66 3.31 5.63
C TRP A 94 -2.61 2.73 4.66
N ALA A 95 -3.02 2.32 3.46
CA ALA A 95 -2.16 1.67 2.48
C ALA A 95 -1.13 2.65 1.89
N ASP A 96 0.12 2.19 1.82
CA ASP A 96 1.14 2.80 0.98
C ASP A 96 0.99 2.29 -0.46
N VAL A 97 0.70 0.97 -0.59
CA VAL A 97 0.52 0.27 -1.86
C VAL A 97 -0.74 -0.60 -1.81
N VAL A 98 -1.52 -0.61 -2.89
CA VAL A 98 -2.65 -1.51 -3.09
C VAL A 98 -2.33 -2.50 -4.20
N ILE A 99 -2.53 -3.79 -3.93
CA ILE A 99 -2.39 -4.85 -4.93
C ILE A 99 -3.76 -5.48 -5.17
N ALA A 100 -4.34 -5.17 -6.32
CA ALA A 100 -5.63 -5.68 -6.76
C ALA A 100 -5.46 -6.94 -7.60
N MET A 101 -6.32 -7.95 -7.38
CA MET A 101 -6.17 -9.23 -8.09
C MET A 101 -6.48 -9.15 -9.60
N GLU A 102 -7.35 -8.24 -10.01
CA GLU A 102 -7.83 -8.15 -11.40
C GLU A 102 -8.14 -6.69 -11.74
N PRO A 103 -8.11 -6.30 -13.03
CA PRO A 103 -8.36 -4.91 -13.45
C PRO A 103 -9.72 -4.38 -12.98
N LYS A 104 -10.75 -5.24 -12.94
CA LYS A 104 -12.10 -4.88 -12.46
C LYS A 104 -12.10 -4.38 -11.01
N HIS A 105 -11.19 -4.89 -10.17
CA HIS A 105 -11.06 -4.43 -8.80
C HIS A 105 -10.47 -3.02 -8.74
N VAL A 106 -9.44 -2.72 -9.56
CA VAL A 106 -8.86 -1.38 -9.68
C VAL A 106 -9.92 -0.37 -10.13
N SER A 107 -10.67 -0.69 -11.18
CA SER A 107 -11.74 0.16 -11.69
C SER A 107 -12.79 0.45 -10.63
N ARG A 108 -13.17 -0.56 -9.83
CA ARG A 108 -14.14 -0.39 -8.75
C ARG A 108 -13.62 0.47 -7.61
N LEU A 109 -12.36 0.31 -7.21
CA LEU A 109 -11.73 1.18 -6.21
C LEU A 109 -11.72 2.65 -6.66
N ARG A 110 -11.35 2.92 -7.92
CA ARG A 110 -11.31 4.28 -8.47
C ARG A 110 -12.71 4.91 -8.59
N ALA A 111 -13.72 4.11 -8.90
CA ALA A 111 -15.11 4.56 -8.96
C ALA A 111 -15.69 4.86 -7.57
N ASP A 112 -15.46 3.97 -6.60
CA ASP A 112 -16.07 4.08 -5.27
C ASP A 112 -15.30 5.04 -4.35
N PHE A 113 -13.98 5.23 -4.57
CA PHE A 113 -13.10 6.06 -3.75
C PHE A 113 -12.19 6.98 -4.59
N PRO A 114 -12.75 7.87 -5.42
CA PRO A 114 -11.95 8.70 -6.33
C PRO A 114 -10.99 9.65 -5.60
N GLY A 115 -11.35 10.11 -4.39
CA GLY A 115 -10.49 10.99 -3.59
C GLY A 115 -9.28 10.28 -3.01
N GLU A 116 -9.50 9.10 -2.43
CA GLU A 116 -8.45 8.29 -1.81
C GLU A 116 -7.52 7.67 -2.85
N THR A 117 -8.05 7.26 -4.02
CA THR A 117 -7.27 6.57 -5.06
C THR A 117 -6.49 7.49 -6.00
N ARG A 118 -6.71 8.81 -5.95
CA ARG A 118 -6.09 9.77 -6.88
C ARG A 118 -4.55 9.73 -6.89
N TYR A 119 -3.94 9.49 -5.73
CA TYR A 119 -2.48 9.51 -5.55
C TYR A 119 -1.92 8.24 -4.91
N LEU A 120 -2.80 7.25 -4.70
CA LEU A 120 -2.47 5.96 -4.12
C LEU A 120 -1.82 5.09 -5.20
N ASP A 121 -0.76 4.38 -4.82
CA ASP A 121 -0.10 3.46 -5.74
C ASP A 121 -0.90 2.15 -5.81
N ILE A 122 -1.53 1.88 -6.96
CA ILE A 122 -2.43 0.75 -7.15
C ILE A 122 -1.93 -0.09 -8.31
N HIS A 123 -1.59 -1.33 -8.02
CA HIS A 123 -1.10 -2.33 -8.98
C HIS A 123 -2.14 -3.42 -9.20
N CYS A 124 -2.14 -3.99 -10.41
CA CYS A 124 -2.87 -5.21 -10.70
C CYS A 124 -1.91 -6.42 -10.70
N ALA A 125 -2.30 -7.49 -10.02
CA ALA A 125 -1.56 -8.74 -10.01
C ALA A 125 -1.95 -9.67 -11.19
N ASP A 126 -3.09 -9.40 -11.84
CA ASP A 126 -3.64 -10.21 -12.95
C ASP A 126 -3.84 -11.71 -12.57
N ILE A 127 -4.30 -11.96 -11.35
CA ILE A 127 -4.57 -13.30 -10.80
C ILE A 127 -6.08 -13.61 -10.94
N PRO A 128 -6.48 -14.59 -11.77
CA PRO A 128 -7.89 -14.93 -12.01
C PRO A 128 -8.59 -15.52 -10.78
N ASP A 129 -9.92 -15.59 -10.78
CA ASP A 129 -10.75 -16.03 -9.63
C ASP A 129 -10.96 -17.56 -9.56
N ASP A 130 -9.94 -18.34 -9.92
CA ASP A 130 -10.05 -19.79 -10.09
C ASP A 130 -9.41 -20.59 -8.94
N TYR A 131 -8.92 -19.88 -7.92
CA TYR A 131 -8.14 -20.46 -6.83
C TYR A 131 -8.88 -20.47 -5.49
N ARG A 132 -8.64 -21.55 -4.72
CA ARG A 132 -9.13 -21.65 -3.33
C ARG A 132 -8.14 -20.98 -2.36
N PHE A 133 -8.62 -20.74 -1.14
CA PHE A 133 -7.78 -20.20 -0.08
C PHE A 133 -6.56 -21.10 0.18
N MET A 134 -5.37 -20.50 0.20
CA MET A 134 -4.07 -21.16 0.42
C MET A 134 -3.70 -22.20 -0.64
N ASP A 135 -4.27 -22.10 -1.84
CA ASP A 135 -3.83 -22.90 -2.98
C ASP A 135 -2.33 -22.64 -3.27
N PRO A 136 -1.49 -23.66 -3.49
CA PRO A 136 -0.07 -23.48 -3.76
C PRO A 136 0.24 -22.63 -5.00
N GLU A 137 -0.55 -22.75 -6.07
CA GLU A 137 -0.34 -21.98 -7.30
C GLU A 137 -0.68 -20.50 -7.04
N LEU A 138 -1.77 -20.24 -6.32
CA LEU A 138 -2.15 -18.90 -5.88
C LEU A 138 -1.05 -18.26 -5.02
N GLN A 139 -0.44 -19.01 -4.10
CA GLN A 139 0.65 -18.51 -3.28
C GLN A 139 1.86 -18.12 -4.13
N SER A 140 2.23 -18.94 -5.11
CA SER A 140 3.31 -18.61 -6.06
C SER A 140 3.02 -17.31 -6.81
N LEU A 141 1.81 -17.20 -7.39
CA LEU A 141 1.41 -16.02 -8.15
C LEU A 141 1.40 -14.75 -7.30
N ILE A 142 0.95 -14.85 -6.04
CA ILE A 142 1.00 -13.73 -5.10
C ILE A 142 2.45 -13.33 -4.80
N ALA A 143 3.32 -14.31 -4.52
CA ALA A 143 4.73 -14.05 -4.22
C ALA A 143 5.43 -13.37 -5.40
N ASP A 144 5.20 -13.87 -6.62
CA ASP A 144 5.75 -13.29 -7.86
C ASP A 144 5.27 -11.85 -8.09
N ALA A 145 3.97 -11.59 -7.85
CA ALA A 145 3.41 -10.25 -7.95
C ALA A 145 4.04 -9.30 -6.93
N VAL A 146 4.21 -9.74 -5.68
CA VAL A 146 4.82 -8.94 -4.63
C VAL A 146 6.30 -8.67 -4.93
N ALA A 147 7.06 -9.67 -5.38
CA ALA A 147 8.45 -9.49 -5.79
C ALA A 147 8.63 -8.48 -6.91
N ARG A 148 7.71 -8.50 -7.89
CA ARG A 148 7.72 -7.55 -9.00
C ARG A 148 7.36 -6.12 -8.58
N ILE A 149 6.44 -5.96 -7.63
CA ILE A 149 5.92 -4.64 -7.21
C ILE A 149 6.78 -4.03 -6.09
N LEU A 150 7.31 -4.86 -5.20
CA LEU A 150 8.05 -4.50 -3.98
C LEU A 150 9.40 -5.25 -3.91
N PRO A 151 10.33 -5.02 -4.86
CA PRO A 151 11.57 -5.81 -4.96
C PRO A 151 12.46 -5.73 -3.72
N ASP A 152 12.53 -4.56 -3.06
CA ASP A 152 13.33 -4.35 -1.85
C ASP A 152 12.73 -4.98 -0.59
N HIS A 153 11.49 -5.48 -0.67
CA HIS A 153 10.73 -6.02 0.46
C HIS A 153 10.29 -7.47 0.28
N ALA A 154 10.54 -8.07 -0.89
CA ALA A 154 10.16 -9.45 -1.19
C ALA A 154 11.20 -10.49 -0.74
N SER A 155 12.35 -10.04 -0.25
CA SER A 155 13.45 -10.91 0.20
C SER A 155 13.42 -11.06 1.72
N ASN A 156 12.65 -12.02 2.22
CA ASN A 156 12.93 -12.80 3.44
C ASN A 156 11.80 -13.83 3.68
N GLY A 157 12.03 -15.05 3.20
CA GLY A 157 11.21 -16.24 3.44
C GLY A 157 11.97 -17.47 2.97
#